data_AF-F2SA09-F1
#
_entry.id   AF-F2SA09-F1
#
_cell.length_a   1.000
_cell.length_b   1.000
_cell.length_c   1.000
_cell.angle_alpha   90.00
_cell.angle_beta   90.00
_cell.angle_gamma   90.00
#
_symmetry.space_group_name_H-M   'P 1'
#
loop_
_entity.id
_entity.type
_entity.pdbx_description
1 polymer ?
#
loop_
_entity_poly.entity_id
_entity_poly.type
_entity_poly.pdbx_seq_one_letter_code
_entity_poly.pdbx_strand_id
1 'polypeptide(L)'
;MTAFKENKFTAENLQKSNLRHSDIFVELPVTIHNSHLLTSYLHQIPTTAPKQELDLPPSLAALLASPLSNPPMNTPNFDNLSLNIDPFLEKNCDLLLESIETHHTENNNFQYYQRALAREQTKIAAWQAKRKAENVSRAQLKQPLLAEDEWQRLFKLPQEPSRLESMLNTCQAEQYSRQIDGFVAATTGKMFGIKGNLVPDNQS
;
A
#
# COMPACT_ATOMS: atom_id res chain seq x y z
N MET A 1 3.74 -4.23 18.42
CA MET A 1 2.61 -4.70 19.28
C MET A 1 2.28 -3.78 20.45
N THR A 2 3.25 -3.12 21.09
CA THR A 2 3.01 -2.17 22.21
C THR A 2 2.16 -0.96 21.81
N ALA A 3 2.46 -0.31 20.67
CA ALA A 3 1.68 0.84 20.20
C ALA A 3 0.19 0.51 19.92
N PHE A 4 -0.09 -0.69 19.40
CA PHE A 4 -1.47 -1.16 19.17
C PHE A 4 -2.22 -1.44 20.47
N LYS A 5 -1.54 -1.98 21.49
CA LYS A 5 -2.14 -2.21 22.83
C LYS A 5 -2.54 -0.89 23.50
N GLU A 6 -1.80 0.17 23.26
CA GLU A 6 -2.06 1.49 23.85
C GLU A 6 -3.09 2.31 23.06
N ASN A 7 -3.36 1.93 21.80
CA ASN A 7 -4.26 2.62 20.86
C ASN A 7 -4.00 4.14 20.75
N LYS A 8 -2.75 4.57 20.95
CA LYS A 8 -2.33 5.97 20.90
C LYS A 8 -1.46 6.22 19.66
N PHE A 9 -2.11 6.41 18.53
CA PHE A 9 -1.47 6.76 17.25
C PHE A 9 -1.39 8.28 17.05
N THR A 10 -0.80 8.97 18.02
CA THR A 10 -0.47 10.41 17.92
C THR A 10 0.88 10.59 17.23
N ALA A 11 1.12 11.78 16.65
CA ALA A 11 2.38 12.09 15.99
C ALA A 11 3.59 11.89 16.92
N GLU A 12 3.47 12.26 18.19
CA GLU A 12 4.56 12.09 19.18
C GLU A 12 4.89 10.62 19.45
N ASN A 13 3.86 9.77 19.57
CA ASN A 13 4.08 8.35 19.86
C ASN A 13 4.62 7.60 18.65
N LEU A 14 4.17 7.96 17.45
CA LEU A 14 4.72 7.44 16.20
C LEU A 14 6.19 7.84 16.03
N GLN A 15 6.55 9.09 16.32
CA GLN A 15 7.94 9.54 16.31
C GLN A 15 8.81 8.80 17.32
N LYS A 16 8.33 8.62 18.55
CA LYS A 16 9.05 7.89 19.61
C LYS A 16 9.23 6.41 19.29
N SER A 17 8.23 5.79 18.67
CA SER A 17 8.26 4.38 18.30
C SER A 17 9.00 4.11 16.98
N ASN A 18 9.30 5.16 16.20
CA ASN A 18 9.92 5.08 14.87
C ASN A 18 9.20 4.07 13.94
N LEU A 19 7.89 3.90 14.12
CA LEU A 19 7.08 3.01 13.29
C LEU A 19 6.82 3.67 11.94
N ARG A 20 7.22 3.00 10.87
CA ARG A 20 6.95 3.41 9.49
C ARG A 20 5.84 2.55 8.88
N HIS A 21 5.29 3.02 7.76
CA HIS A 21 4.31 2.26 6.97
C HIS A 21 4.88 0.92 6.47
N SER A 22 6.19 0.86 6.17
CA SER A 22 6.90 -0.36 5.78
C SER A 22 6.94 -1.44 6.86
N ASP A 23 6.81 -1.06 8.13
CA ASP A 23 7.01 -1.97 9.27
C ASP A 23 5.68 -2.60 9.74
N ILE A 24 4.56 -2.27 9.09
CA ILE A 24 3.23 -2.78 9.44
C ILE A 24 3.09 -4.25 9.07
N PHE A 25 3.60 -4.61 7.89
CA PHE A 25 3.52 -5.95 7.34
C PHE A 25 4.91 -6.50 7.07
N VAL A 26 5.10 -7.79 7.36
CA VAL A 26 6.34 -8.50 7.07
C VAL A 26 6.02 -9.60 6.07
N GLU A 27 6.63 -9.53 4.89
CA GLU A 27 6.53 -10.59 3.88
C GLU A 27 7.39 -11.78 4.31
N LEU A 28 6.77 -12.96 4.37
CA LEU A 28 7.47 -14.21 4.68
C LEU A 28 7.70 -15.00 3.39
N PRO A 29 8.95 -15.40 3.07
CA PRO A 29 9.22 -16.16 1.87
C PRO A 29 8.58 -17.54 1.95
N VAL A 30 7.82 -17.90 0.91
CA VAL A 30 7.18 -19.22 0.80
C VAL A 30 8.16 -20.19 0.16
N THR A 31 8.47 -21.29 0.86
CA THR A 31 9.33 -22.37 0.35
C THR A 31 8.50 -23.64 0.15
N ILE A 32 8.43 -24.11 -1.10
CA ILE A 32 7.68 -25.32 -1.45
C ILE A 32 8.60 -26.52 -1.29
N HIS A 33 8.22 -27.46 -0.42
CA HIS A 33 8.94 -28.71 -0.20
C HIS A 33 8.06 -29.88 -0.64
N ASN A 34 8.58 -30.73 -1.52
CA ASN A 34 7.89 -31.94 -1.97
C ASN A 34 8.50 -33.18 -1.32
N SER A 35 7.66 -34.13 -0.91
CA SER A 35 8.15 -35.44 -0.48
C SER A 35 8.68 -36.23 -1.68
N HIS A 36 9.61 -37.17 -1.43
CA HIS A 36 10.16 -38.01 -2.50
C HIS A 36 9.05 -38.79 -3.24
N LEU A 37 8.01 -39.24 -2.53
CA LEU A 37 6.87 -39.92 -3.14
C LEU A 37 6.10 -39.01 -4.09
N LEU A 38 5.88 -37.75 -3.70
CA LEU A 38 5.20 -36.76 -4.53
C LEU A 38 6.04 -36.48 -5.79
N THR A 39 7.35 -36.34 -5.66
CA THR A 39 8.26 -36.19 -6.80
C THR A 39 8.20 -37.39 -7.74
N SER A 40 8.27 -38.62 -7.23
CA SER A 40 8.13 -39.84 -8.04
C SER A 40 6.78 -39.91 -8.74
N TYR A 41 5.70 -39.50 -8.06
CA TYR A 41 4.37 -39.43 -8.64
C TYR A 41 4.29 -38.39 -9.77
N LEU A 42 4.83 -37.18 -9.57
CA LEU A 42 4.87 -36.15 -10.62
C LEU A 42 5.62 -36.62 -11.88
N HIS A 43 6.68 -37.42 -11.74
CA HIS A 43 7.40 -38.01 -12.88
C HIS A 43 6.64 -39.11 -13.64
N GLN A 44 5.63 -39.72 -13.02
CA GLN A 44 4.81 -40.74 -13.68
C GLN A 44 3.68 -40.15 -14.53
N ILE A 45 3.35 -38.88 -14.33
CA ILE A 45 2.29 -38.20 -15.07
C ILE A 45 2.79 -37.91 -16.50
N PRO A 46 2.07 -38.36 -17.55
CA PRO A 46 2.52 -38.22 -18.92
C PRO A 46 2.59 -36.75 -19.36
N THR A 47 3.76 -36.32 -19.85
CA THR A 47 4.06 -34.96 -20.37
C THR A 47 4.22 -34.95 -21.89
N THR A 48 3.56 -35.85 -22.62
CA THR A 48 3.69 -35.90 -24.07
C THR A 48 3.03 -34.69 -24.71
N ALA A 49 3.84 -33.70 -25.10
CA ALA A 49 3.43 -32.71 -26.08
C ALA A 49 3.02 -33.47 -27.37
N PRO A 50 1.89 -33.09 -28.01
CA PRO A 50 1.49 -33.71 -29.27
C PRO A 50 2.61 -33.51 -30.31
N LYS A 51 3.16 -34.62 -30.83
CA LYS A 51 4.23 -34.61 -31.85
C LYS A 51 3.72 -34.31 -33.27
N GLN A 52 2.40 -34.31 -33.44
CA GLN A 52 1.73 -34.12 -34.72
C GLN A 52 1.28 -32.66 -34.82
N GLU A 53 1.52 -32.03 -35.98
CA GLU A 53 0.97 -30.71 -36.27
C GLU A 53 -0.57 -30.77 -36.14
N LEU A 54 -1.11 -29.92 -35.29
CA LEU A 54 -2.55 -29.88 -35.01
C LEU A 54 -3.25 -29.06 -36.10
N ASP A 55 -4.12 -29.71 -36.87
CA ASP A 55 -5.03 -29.02 -37.77
C ASP A 55 -5.99 -28.12 -36.99
N LEU A 56 -6.34 -26.97 -37.56
CA LEU A 56 -7.35 -26.08 -36.99
C LEU A 56 -8.69 -26.84 -36.88
N PRO A 57 -9.34 -26.86 -35.70
CA PRO A 57 -10.58 -27.58 -35.52
C PRO A 57 -11.68 -26.97 -36.41
N PRO A 58 -12.44 -27.79 -37.16
CA PRO A 58 -13.43 -27.30 -38.12
C PRO A 58 -14.69 -26.73 -37.46
N SER A 59 -14.89 -26.91 -36.15
CA SER A 59 -16.04 -26.39 -35.40
C SER A 59 -15.80 -26.36 -33.89
N LEU A 60 -16.63 -25.60 -33.15
CA LEU A 60 -16.63 -25.56 -31.68
C LEU A 60 -16.87 -26.95 -31.07
N ALA A 61 -17.75 -27.76 -31.67
CA ALA A 61 -18.02 -29.12 -31.19
C ALA A 61 -16.78 -30.02 -31.32
N ALA A 62 -16.00 -29.87 -32.39
CA ALA A 62 -14.74 -30.59 -32.57
C ALA A 62 -13.65 -30.13 -31.59
N LEU A 63 -13.64 -28.85 -31.20
CA LEU A 63 -12.75 -28.32 -30.17
C LEU A 63 -13.06 -28.94 -28.79
N LEU A 64 -14.33 -28.96 -28.38
CA LEU A 64 -14.75 -29.50 -27.08
C LEU A 64 -14.62 -31.03 -26.99
N ALA A 65 -14.80 -31.73 -28.11
CA ALA A 65 -14.58 -33.17 -28.20
C ALA A 65 -13.09 -33.56 -28.28
N SER A 66 -12.19 -32.59 -28.47
CA SER A 66 -10.76 -32.84 -28.56
C SER A 66 -10.19 -33.30 -27.22
N PRO A 67 -9.26 -34.27 -27.19
CA PRO A 67 -8.53 -34.64 -25.98
C PRO A 67 -7.73 -33.48 -25.35
N LEU A 68 -7.58 -32.34 -26.06
CA LEU A 68 -7.04 -31.09 -25.51
C LEU A 68 -8.03 -30.30 -24.63
N SER A 69 -9.33 -30.59 -24.68
CA SER A 69 -10.33 -29.89 -23.85
C SER A 69 -10.17 -30.18 -22.36
N ASN A 70 -9.60 -31.33 -22.00
CA ASN A 70 -9.24 -31.73 -20.64
C ASN A 70 -7.77 -32.13 -20.64
N PRO A 71 -6.85 -31.15 -20.66
CA PRO A 71 -5.44 -31.45 -20.72
C PRO A 71 -4.99 -32.19 -19.44
N PRO A 72 -4.07 -33.16 -19.52
CA PRO A 72 -3.48 -33.76 -18.33
C PRO A 72 -2.79 -32.70 -17.46
N MET A 73 -2.70 -32.95 -16.15
CA MET A 73 -2.21 -31.97 -15.15
C MET A 73 -0.85 -31.32 -15.48
N ASN A 74 -0.03 -31.97 -16.31
CA ASN A 74 1.30 -31.53 -16.71
C ASN A 74 1.37 -30.90 -18.12
N THR A 75 0.26 -30.45 -18.71
CA THR A 75 0.36 -29.67 -19.96
C THR A 75 0.91 -28.28 -19.72
N PRO A 76 1.71 -27.72 -20.64
CA PRO A 76 2.14 -26.34 -20.56
C PRO A 76 0.91 -25.42 -20.55
N ASN A 77 0.76 -24.62 -19.50
CA ASN A 77 -0.24 -23.55 -19.43
C ASN A 77 0.31 -22.28 -20.10
N PHE A 78 -0.37 -21.79 -21.14
CA PHE A 78 -0.02 -20.57 -21.86
C PHE A 78 -0.76 -19.32 -21.40
N ASP A 79 -1.61 -19.40 -20.37
CA ASP A 79 -2.33 -18.25 -19.81
C ASP A 79 -1.37 -17.13 -19.37
N ASN A 80 -0.20 -17.51 -18.86
CA ASN A 80 0.86 -16.56 -18.47
C ASN A 80 1.42 -15.77 -19.66
N LEU A 81 1.24 -16.22 -20.91
CA LEU A 81 1.66 -15.51 -22.12
C LEU A 81 0.56 -14.61 -22.68
N SER A 82 -0.63 -14.59 -22.07
CA SER A 82 -1.72 -13.71 -22.49
C SER A 82 -1.30 -12.24 -22.36
N LEU A 83 -1.62 -11.46 -23.39
CA LEU A 83 -1.43 -10.01 -23.43
C LEU A 83 -2.67 -9.24 -22.96
N ASN A 84 -3.69 -9.90 -22.42
CA ASN A 84 -4.89 -9.19 -21.99
C ASN A 84 -4.57 -8.29 -20.78
N ILE A 85 -4.44 -6.99 -21.04
CA ILE A 85 -3.99 -5.97 -20.08
C ILE A 85 -5.15 -5.45 -19.22
N ASP A 86 -6.37 -5.44 -19.77
CA ASP A 86 -7.34 -4.41 -19.43
C ASP A 86 -7.98 -4.55 -18.04
N PRO A 87 -8.52 -5.71 -17.61
CA PRO A 87 -9.29 -5.75 -16.36
C PRO A 87 -8.43 -5.60 -15.08
N PHE A 88 -7.16 -6.05 -15.14
CA PHE A 88 -6.28 -6.03 -13.98
C PHE A 88 -5.66 -4.66 -13.79
N LEU A 89 -5.13 -4.06 -14.85
CA LEU A 89 -4.46 -2.76 -14.76
C LEU A 89 -5.45 -1.65 -14.43
N GLU A 90 -6.60 -1.62 -15.11
CA GLU A 90 -7.66 -0.64 -14.88
C GLU A 90 -8.08 -0.63 -13.41
N LYS A 91 -8.44 -1.80 -12.87
CA LYS A 91 -8.87 -1.94 -11.48
C LYS A 91 -7.79 -1.52 -10.48
N ASN A 92 -6.52 -1.87 -10.71
CA ASN A 92 -5.46 -1.48 -9.79
C ASN A 92 -5.18 0.03 -9.83
N CYS A 93 -5.30 0.66 -10.99
CA CYS A 93 -5.23 2.12 -11.13
C CYS A 93 -6.39 2.80 -10.40
N ASP A 94 -7.62 2.31 -10.53
CA ASP A 94 -8.80 2.84 -9.83
C ASP A 94 -8.63 2.73 -8.31
N LEU A 95 -8.19 1.57 -7.81
CA LEU A 95 -7.94 1.35 -6.39
C LEU A 95 -6.80 2.23 -5.85
N LEU A 96 -5.77 2.49 -6.67
CA LEU A 96 -4.70 3.42 -6.32
C LEU A 96 -5.23 4.86 -6.20
N LEU A 97 -6.07 5.29 -7.14
CA LEU A 97 -6.69 6.62 -7.10
C LEU A 97 -7.57 6.78 -5.86
N GLU A 98 -8.42 5.80 -5.54
CA GLU A 98 -9.26 5.81 -4.34
C GLU A 98 -8.41 5.88 -3.05
N SER A 99 -7.31 5.14 -2.99
CA SER A 99 -6.38 5.18 -1.85
C SER A 99 -5.72 6.55 -1.69
N ILE A 100 -5.33 7.19 -2.79
CA ILE A 100 -4.75 8.54 -2.81
C ILE A 100 -5.77 9.59 -2.36
N GLU A 101 -7.02 9.51 -2.83
CA GLU A 101 -8.10 10.41 -2.43
C GLU A 101 -8.41 10.30 -0.93
N THR A 102 -8.43 9.07 -0.42
CA THR A 102 -8.62 8.80 1.02
C THR A 102 -7.47 9.38 1.82
N HIS A 103 -6.22 9.15 1.38
CA HIS A 103 -5.05 9.75 2.02
C HIS A 103 -5.09 11.29 2.00
N HIS A 104 -5.53 11.89 0.89
CA HIS A 104 -5.69 13.34 0.78
C HIS A 104 -6.73 13.89 1.76
N THR A 105 -7.86 13.20 1.92
CA THR A 105 -8.92 13.54 2.88
C THR A 105 -8.40 13.53 4.31
N GLU A 106 -7.68 12.47 4.72
CA GLU A 106 -7.05 12.38 6.04
C GLU A 106 -5.98 13.46 6.28
N ASN A 107 -5.19 13.76 5.25
CA ASN A 107 -4.21 14.84 5.32
C ASN A 107 -4.89 16.21 5.53
N ASN A 108 -6.01 16.46 4.86
CA ASN A 108 -6.77 17.69 5.06
C ASN A 108 -7.32 17.77 6.50
N ASN A 109 -7.88 16.70 7.04
CA ASN A 109 -8.33 16.62 8.43
C ASN A 109 -7.21 17.00 9.42
N PHE A 110 -6.01 16.46 9.21
CA PHE A 110 -4.84 16.80 10.02
C PHE A 110 -4.42 18.27 9.86
N GLN A 111 -4.44 18.83 8.65
CA GLN A 111 -4.15 20.25 8.45
C GLN A 111 -5.17 21.16 9.15
N TYR A 112 -6.46 20.79 9.17
CA TYR A 112 -7.47 21.53 9.93
C TYR A 112 -7.15 21.53 11.43
N TYR A 113 -6.79 20.36 11.98
CA TYR A 113 -6.33 20.24 13.36
C TYR A 113 -5.10 21.14 13.63
N GLN A 114 -4.07 21.09 12.77
CA GLN A 114 -2.85 21.87 12.94
C GLN A 114 -3.12 23.39 12.93
N ARG A 115 -4.01 23.86 12.03
CA ARG A 115 -4.44 25.26 12.01
C ARG A 115 -5.20 25.65 13.28
N ALA A 116 -6.06 24.76 13.81
CA ALA A 116 -6.79 25.01 15.05
C ALA A 116 -5.85 25.08 16.26
N LEU A 117 -4.90 24.14 16.37
CA LEU A 117 -3.87 24.12 17.39
C LEU A 117 -3.03 25.41 17.37
N ALA A 118 -2.56 25.84 16.21
CA ALA A 118 -1.73 27.04 16.07
C ALA A 118 -2.47 28.32 16.54
N ARG A 119 -3.78 28.42 16.28
CA ARG A 119 -4.61 29.54 16.77
C ARG A 119 -4.70 29.55 18.29
N GLU A 120 -4.95 28.40 18.91
CA GLU A 120 -5.03 28.30 20.37
C GLU A 120 -3.66 28.55 21.03
N GLN A 121 -2.58 28.03 20.45
CA GLN A 121 -1.21 28.31 20.93
C GLN A 121 -0.87 29.80 20.88
N THR A 122 -1.30 30.50 19.81
CA THR A 122 -1.10 31.95 19.71
C THR A 122 -1.85 32.71 20.81
N LYS A 123 -3.08 32.30 21.14
CA LYS A 123 -3.85 32.90 22.25
C LYS A 123 -3.18 32.67 23.60
N ILE A 124 -2.71 31.44 23.84
CA ILE A 124 -1.99 31.08 25.08
C ILE A 124 -0.70 31.90 25.21
N ALA A 125 0.08 32.00 24.13
CA ALA A 125 1.32 32.79 24.12
C ALA A 125 1.06 34.29 24.40
N ALA A 126 0.03 34.87 23.77
CA ALA A 126 -0.38 36.24 24.03
C ALA A 126 -0.84 36.46 25.48
N TRP A 127 -1.61 35.51 26.04
CA TRP A 127 -2.03 35.54 27.44
C TRP A 127 -0.83 35.48 28.40
N GLN A 128 0.11 34.55 28.16
CA GLN A 128 1.32 34.39 28.96
C GLN A 128 2.21 35.63 28.90
N ALA A 129 2.37 36.22 27.71
CA ALA A 129 3.15 37.46 27.54
C ALA A 129 2.53 38.62 28.33
N LYS A 130 1.21 38.78 28.28
CA LYS A 130 0.48 39.79 29.07
C LYS A 130 0.65 39.54 30.57
N ARG A 131 0.56 38.29 31.01
CA ARG A 131 0.70 37.91 32.42
C ARG A 131 2.10 38.17 32.97
N LYS A 132 3.14 37.85 32.18
CA LYS A 132 4.53 38.15 32.51
C LYS A 132 4.80 39.65 32.62
N ALA A 133 4.28 40.45 31.69
CA ALA A 133 4.39 41.91 31.77
C ALA A 133 3.71 42.49 33.02
N GLU A 134 2.56 41.94 33.40
CA GLU A 134 1.82 42.32 34.62
C GLU A 134 2.56 41.91 35.91
N ASN A 135 3.25 40.76 35.90
CA ASN A 135 4.06 40.30 37.02
C ASN A 135 5.31 41.19 37.23
N VAL A 136 5.92 41.68 36.15
CA VAL A 136 7.05 42.63 36.23
C VAL A 136 6.62 43.95 36.90
N SER A 137 5.46 44.49 36.55
CA SER A 137 4.95 45.72 37.18
C SER A 137 4.54 45.50 38.65
N ARG A 138 3.93 44.35 38.97
CA ARG A 138 3.62 44.00 40.38
C ARG A 138 4.85 43.80 41.24
N ALA A 139 5.93 43.23 40.69
CA ALA A 139 7.20 43.09 41.41
C ALA A 139 7.80 44.46 41.79
N GLN A 140 7.72 45.47 40.90
CA GLN A 140 8.15 46.84 41.21
C GLN A 140 7.29 47.49 42.31
N LEU A 141 5.98 47.17 42.34
CA LEU A 141 5.03 47.64 43.36
C LEU A 141 5.03 46.79 44.65
N LYS A 142 5.94 45.81 44.78
CA LYS A 142 6.02 44.84 45.90
C LYS A 142 4.71 44.10 46.16
N GLN A 143 3.90 43.89 45.13
CA GLN A 143 2.69 43.07 45.19
C GLN A 143 3.01 41.61 44.87
N PRO A 144 2.23 40.64 45.40
CA PRO A 144 2.42 39.23 45.08
C PRO A 144 2.22 38.96 43.57
N LEU A 145 3.08 38.11 43.03
CA LEU A 145 3.07 37.65 41.64
C LEU A 145 1.85 36.75 41.39
N LEU A 146 1.26 36.84 40.20
CA LEU A 146 0.19 35.91 39.82
C LEU A 146 0.76 34.66 39.16
N ALA A 147 0.06 33.55 39.38
CA ALA A 147 0.44 32.25 38.86
C ALA A 147 0.43 32.25 37.33
N GLU A 148 1.49 31.71 36.74
CA GLU A 148 1.66 31.62 35.29
C GLU A 148 0.98 30.40 34.69
N ASP A 149 0.40 29.50 35.50
CA ASP A 149 -0.18 28.21 35.05
C ASP A 149 -1.70 28.24 34.83
N GLU A 150 -2.39 29.34 35.15
CA GLU A 150 -3.85 29.44 35.04
C GLU A 150 -4.37 29.20 33.61
N TRP A 151 -3.54 29.41 32.59
CA TRP A 151 -3.89 29.16 31.19
C TRP A 151 -4.27 27.70 30.92
N GLN A 152 -3.72 26.74 31.67
CA GLN A 152 -4.04 25.31 31.48
C GLN A 152 -5.50 24.98 31.82
N ARG A 153 -6.11 25.76 32.71
CA ARG A 153 -7.54 25.64 33.04
C ARG A 153 -8.42 26.47 32.10
N LEU A 154 -7.90 27.58 31.59
CA LEU A 154 -8.63 28.54 30.77
C LEU A 154 -8.72 28.12 29.29
N PHE A 155 -7.66 27.52 28.75
CA PHE A 155 -7.59 27.11 27.35
C PHE A 155 -7.62 25.59 27.21
N LYS A 156 -8.51 25.07 26.36
CA LYS A 156 -8.57 23.64 26.02
C LYS A 156 -7.98 23.43 24.63
N LEU A 157 -6.91 22.65 24.55
CA LEU A 157 -6.29 22.34 23.25
C LEU A 157 -7.17 21.36 22.47
N PRO A 158 -7.29 21.52 21.13
CA PRO A 158 -7.94 20.54 20.27
C PRO A 158 -7.30 19.15 20.42
N GLN A 159 -8.10 18.09 20.33
CA GLN A 159 -7.61 16.72 20.32
C GLN A 159 -7.01 16.36 18.96
N GLU A 160 -5.87 15.67 18.97
CA GLU A 160 -5.21 15.22 17.74
C GLU A 160 -6.03 14.08 17.09
N PRO A 161 -6.28 14.13 15.77
CA PRO A 161 -6.84 13.00 15.06
C PRO A 161 -5.85 11.83 15.02
N SER A 162 -6.36 10.59 15.04
CA SER A 162 -5.51 9.40 14.92
C SER A 162 -4.75 9.38 13.59
N ARG A 163 -3.46 9.09 13.63
CA ARG A 163 -2.59 8.97 12.44
C ARG A 163 -2.58 7.55 11.85
N LEU A 164 -3.25 6.58 12.48
CA LEU A 164 -3.28 5.18 12.05
C LEU A 164 -3.84 5.02 10.64
N GLU A 165 -5.00 5.62 10.36
CA GLU A 165 -5.68 5.53 9.06
C GLU A 165 -4.80 6.10 7.94
N SER A 166 -4.18 7.27 8.18
CA SER A 166 -3.23 7.86 7.25
C SER A 166 -2.05 6.92 6.96
N MET A 167 -1.52 6.24 7.98
CA MET A 167 -0.40 5.30 7.81
C MET A 167 -0.80 4.04 7.04
N LEU A 168 -2.00 3.49 7.30
CA LEU A 168 -2.54 2.33 6.59
C LEU A 168 -2.82 2.64 5.12
N ASN A 169 -3.42 3.80 4.84
CA ASN A 169 -3.70 4.23 3.47
C ASN A 169 -2.41 4.43 2.66
N THR A 170 -1.35 4.96 3.27
CA THR A 170 -0.03 5.04 2.60
C THR A 170 0.51 3.65 2.24
N CYS A 171 0.38 2.68 3.15
CA CYS A 171 0.79 1.29 2.88
C CYS A 171 -0.03 0.66 1.75
N GLN A 172 -1.34 0.94 1.70
CA GLN A 172 -2.22 0.45 0.65
C GLN A 172 -1.88 1.05 -0.72
N ALA A 173 -1.62 2.36 -0.80
CA ALA A 173 -1.18 3.02 -2.02
C ALA A 173 0.15 2.44 -2.53
N GLU A 174 1.11 2.19 -1.63
CA GLU A 174 2.37 1.55 -1.98
C GLU A 174 2.16 0.15 -2.55
N GLN A 175 1.26 -0.64 -1.96
CA GLN A 175 0.95 -1.99 -2.42
C GLN A 175 0.38 -2.01 -3.84
N TYR A 176 -0.57 -1.10 -4.15
CA TYR A 176 -1.10 -1.00 -5.51
C TYR A 176 -0.03 -0.54 -6.51
N SER A 177 0.85 0.38 -6.12
CA SER A 177 2.00 0.76 -6.95
C SER A 177 2.90 -0.44 -7.27
N ARG A 178 3.25 -1.25 -6.26
CA ARG A 178 4.08 -2.46 -6.44
C ARG A 178 3.41 -3.49 -7.35
N GLN A 179 2.10 -3.67 -7.24
CA GLN A 179 1.33 -4.57 -8.10
C GLN A 179 1.32 -4.11 -9.56
N ILE A 180 1.15 -2.81 -9.80
CA ILE A 180 1.24 -2.20 -11.13
C ILE A 180 2.65 -2.39 -11.70
N ASP A 181 3.69 -2.08 -10.93
CA ASP A 181 5.09 -2.22 -11.36
C ASP A 181 5.42 -3.68 -11.74
N GLY A 182 5.02 -4.64 -10.90
CA GLY A 182 5.21 -6.07 -11.16
C GLY A 182 4.47 -6.53 -12.42
N PHE A 183 3.24 -6.06 -12.61
CA PHE A 183 2.43 -6.38 -13.79
C PHE A 183 3.02 -5.78 -15.08
N VAL A 184 3.44 -4.51 -15.05
CA VAL A 184 4.06 -3.83 -16.19
C VAL A 184 5.37 -4.52 -16.56
N ALA A 185 6.23 -4.82 -15.59
CA ALA A 185 7.49 -5.53 -15.83
C ALA A 185 7.26 -6.88 -16.54
N ALA A 186 6.30 -7.67 -16.05
CA ALA A 186 5.94 -8.95 -16.66
C ALA A 186 5.36 -8.77 -18.08
N THR A 187 4.53 -7.75 -18.31
CA THR A 187 3.87 -7.51 -19.61
C THR A 187 4.82 -6.95 -20.65
N THR A 188 5.75 -6.06 -20.28
CA THR A 188 6.81 -5.59 -21.16
C THR A 188 7.69 -6.75 -21.63
N GLY A 189 8.02 -7.70 -20.74
CA GLY A 189 8.75 -8.92 -21.12
C GLY A 189 8.00 -9.75 -22.17
N LYS A 190 6.68 -9.95 -21.99
CA LYS A 190 5.82 -10.65 -22.95
C LYS A 190 5.78 -9.94 -24.31
N MET A 191 5.58 -8.63 -24.31
CA MET A 191 5.53 -7.84 -25.55
C MET A 191 6.86 -7.86 -26.31
N PHE A 192 8.00 -7.81 -25.61
CA PHE A 192 9.31 -7.90 -26.24
C PHE A 192 9.53 -9.27 -26.90
N GLY A 193 9.15 -10.36 -26.21
CA GLY A 193 9.22 -11.72 -26.78
C GLY A 193 8.38 -11.87 -28.05
N ILE A 194 7.19 -11.27 -28.10
CA ILE A 194 6.34 -11.27 -29.30
C ILE A 194 6.94 -10.42 -30.41
N LYS A 195 7.44 -9.21 -30.10
CA LYS A 195 8.10 -8.34 -31.09
C LYS A 195 9.28 -9.03 -31.77
N GLY A 196 10.12 -9.75 -31.01
CA GLY A 196 11.24 -10.50 -31.55
C GLY A 196 10.80 -11.62 -32.50
N ASN A 197 9.63 -12.23 -32.29
CA ASN A 197 9.10 -13.25 -33.20
C ASN A 197 8.34 -12.66 -34.41
N LEU A 198 7.78 -11.46 -34.29
CA LEU A 198 7.03 -10.79 -35.36
C LEU A 198 7.93 -10.06 -36.37
N VAL A 199 9.12 -9.63 -35.95
CA VAL A 199 10.14 -9.09 -36.85
C VAL A 199 11.05 -10.27 -37.21
N PRO A 200 10.86 -10.92 -38.38
CA PRO A 200 11.85 -11.90 -38.83
C PRO A 200 13.21 -11.20 -38.86
N ASP A 201 14.27 -11.88 -38.41
CA ASP A 201 15.65 -11.39 -38.47
C ASP A 201 15.98 -11.01 -39.92
N ASN A 202 15.77 -9.74 -40.27
CA ASN A 202 16.19 -9.18 -41.55
C ASN A 202 17.68 -8.85 -41.48
N GLN A 203 18.52 -9.87 -41.26
CA GLN A 203 19.97 -9.91 -41.49
C GLN A 203 20.32 -11.41 -41.58
N SER A 204 20.88 -11.99 -42.65
CA SER A 204 21.59 -11.48 -43.83
C SER A 204 21.68 -12.60 -44.88
#